data_AF-A0A5D0R2D0-F1
#
_entry.id   AF-A0A5D0R2D0-F1
#
_cell.length_a   1.000
_cell.length_b   1.000
_cell.length_c   1.000
_cell.angle_alpha   90.00
_cell.angle_beta   90.00
_cell.angle_gamma   90.00
#
_symmetry.space_group_name_H-M   'P 1'
#
loop_
_entity.id
_entity.type
_entity.pdbx_description
1 polymer ?
#
loop_
_entity_poly.entity_id
_entity_poly.type
_entity_poly.pdbx_seq_one_letter_code
_entity_poly.pdbx_strand_id
1 'polypeptide(L)'
;MPNMYESVGYETYSETDAFRNGVEAQLPAEGSVPRGHMPFDIDNTLDGFNEAKASLINPMDSTLYDTERAKELFNIYCAICHGPKGDGQGNLVKREKILGIPSFDDVGRAITEGSIYHTIYYGKNAMGSYANQLNEEERWQVTAYVLELKANLEK
;
A
#
# COMPACT_ATOMS: atom_id res chain seq x y z
N MET A 1 -37.33 26.75 6.97
CA MET A 1 -36.46 26.23 8.04
C MET A 1 -35.81 24.96 7.53
N PRO A 2 -34.47 24.84 7.56
CA PRO A 2 -33.84 23.57 7.26
C PRO A 2 -34.21 22.58 8.39
N ASN A 3 -35.10 21.62 8.08
CA ASN A 3 -35.54 20.57 8.99
C ASN A 3 -34.45 19.49 9.14
N MET A 4 -33.40 19.75 9.92
CA MET A 4 -32.29 18.79 10.15
C MET A 4 -31.55 18.35 8.87
N TYR A 5 -31.50 19.21 7.85
CA TYR A 5 -30.70 18.95 6.65
C TYR A 5 -29.19 19.05 6.92
N GLU A 6 -28.81 19.78 7.97
CA GLU A 6 -27.44 19.95 8.41
C GLU A 6 -27.28 19.27 9.77
N SER A 7 -26.19 18.53 9.92
CA SER A 7 -25.85 17.87 11.19
C SER A 7 -25.51 18.93 12.23
N VAL A 8 -26.03 18.76 13.45
CA VAL A 8 -25.58 19.54 14.62
C VAL A 8 -24.24 19.01 15.13
N GLY A 9 -23.96 17.73 14.89
CA GLY A 9 -22.71 17.08 15.26
C GLY A 9 -21.60 17.32 14.25
N TYR A 10 -20.38 17.07 14.69
CA TYR A 10 -19.19 17.04 13.84
C TYR A 10 -19.24 15.82 12.88
N GLU A 11 -18.84 16.05 11.64
CA GLU A 11 -18.77 15.08 10.55
C GLU A 11 -17.31 14.96 10.06
N THR A 12 -16.88 13.73 9.74
CA THR A 12 -15.46 13.37 9.57
C THR A 12 -14.60 14.29 8.68
N TYR A 13 -15.17 14.91 7.63
CA TYR A 13 -14.47 15.76 6.68
C TYR A 13 -15.05 17.18 6.57
N SER A 14 -15.76 17.64 7.60
CA SER A 14 -16.34 18.98 7.64
C SER A 14 -15.34 20.05 8.07
N GLU A 15 -15.60 21.27 7.63
CA GLU A 15 -14.89 22.47 8.06
C GLU A 15 -15.44 22.97 9.40
N THR A 16 -14.56 23.50 10.25
CA THR A 16 -14.95 24.03 11.56
C THR A 16 -14.05 25.16 12.03
N ASP A 17 -14.65 26.17 12.67
CA ASP A 17 -13.92 27.26 13.33
C ASP A 17 -13.34 26.84 14.71
N ALA A 18 -13.64 25.63 15.18
CA ALA A 18 -13.21 25.13 16.49
C ALA A 18 -11.69 24.85 16.56
N PHE A 19 -11.05 24.55 15.42
CA PHE A 19 -9.63 24.19 15.34
C PHE A 19 -8.84 25.15 14.45
N ARG A 20 -7.55 25.32 14.76
CA ARG A 20 -6.68 26.30 14.07
C ARG A 20 -6.48 26.03 12.58
N ASN A 21 -6.62 24.78 12.16
CA ASN A 21 -6.46 24.31 10.78
C ASN A 21 -7.80 24.22 10.03
N GLY A 22 -8.92 24.61 10.65
CA GLY A 22 -10.22 24.68 9.99
C GLY A 22 -10.89 23.34 9.69
N VAL A 23 -10.33 22.21 10.13
CA VAL A 23 -10.86 20.86 9.83
C VAL A 23 -11.19 20.09 11.09
N GLU A 24 -12.22 19.26 11.05
CA GLU A 24 -12.61 18.44 12.21
C GLU A 24 -11.68 17.23 12.42
N ALA A 25 -11.13 16.67 11.34
CA ALA A 25 -10.17 15.57 11.38
C ALA A 25 -8.78 16.04 11.87
N GLN A 26 -8.60 16.06 13.19
CA GLN A 26 -7.32 16.36 13.82
C GLN A 26 -6.36 15.15 13.78
N LEU A 27 -5.06 15.43 13.83
CA LEU A 27 -4.06 14.38 13.97
C LEU A 27 -4.15 13.73 15.37
N PRO A 28 -3.99 12.40 15.47
CA PRO A 28 -3.88 11.74 16.75
C PRO A 28 -2.60 12.17 17.48
N ALA A 29 -2.56 11.95 18.80
CA ALA A 29 -1.36 12.20 19.59
C ALA A 29 -0.18 11.35 19.08
N GLU A 30 1.00 11.96 19.01
CA GLU A 30 2.21 11.30 18.55
C GLU A 30 2.51 10.05 19.40
N GLY A 31 2.84 8.94 18.74
CA GLY A 31 3.12 7.64 19.38
C GLY A 31 1.89 6.89 19.90
N SER A 32 0.66 7.38 19.69
CA SER A 32 -0.54 6.64 20.07
C SER A 32 -0.79 5.44 19.16
N VAL A 33 -1.17 4.30 19.75
CA VAL A 33 -1.49 3.05 19.05
C VAL A 33 -2.94 2.68 19.34
N PRO A 34 -3.84 2.62 18.34
CA PRO A 34 -5.22 2.24 18.56
C PRO A 34 -5.35 0.72 18.78
N ARG A 35 -6.37 0.31 19.54
CA ARG A 35 -6.63 -1.12 19.78
C ARG A 35 -6.94 -1.83 18.45
N GLY A 36 -6.27 -2.97 18.22
CA GLY A 36 -6.47 -3.79 17.03
C GLY A 36 -5.58 -3.39 15.84
N HIS A 37 -4.68 -2.42 16.01
CA HIS A 37 -3.67 -2.09 15.02
C HIS A 37 -2.28 -2.13 15.68
N MET A 38 -1.34 -2.79 15.02
CA MET A 38 0.07 -2.76 15.39
C MET A 38 0.83 -2.07 14.26
N PRO A 39 1.60 -1.00 14.55
CA PRO A 39 2.48 -0.41 13.56
C PRO A 39 3.50 -1.42 13.08
N PHE A 40 3.90 -1.31 11.81
CA PHE A 40 5.01 -2.08 11.27
C PHE A 40 6.30 -1.74 12.02
N ASP A 41 7.07 -2.77 12.39
CA ASP A 41 8.18 -2.72 13.34
C ASP A 41 9.55 -2.53 12.69
N ILE A 42 9.63 -2.55 11.36
CA ILE A 42 10.85 -2.31 10.60
C ILE A 42 10.86 -0.89 10.06
N ASP A 43 11.91 -0.13 10.36
CA ASP A 43 11.99 1.29 10.01
C ASP A 43 12.09 1.57 8.50
N ASN A 44 11.73 2.80 8.10
CA ASN A 44 11.95 3.33 6.75
C ASN A 44 13.40 3.78 6.52
N THR A 45 14.34 2.85 6.66
CA THR A 45 15.76 3.07 6.38
C THR A 45 16.25 2.06 5.35
N LEU A 46 17.44 2.29 4.80
CA LEU A 46 18.07 1.30 3.91
C LEU A 46 18.32 -0.02 4.66
N ASP A 47 18.75 0.06 5.91
CA ASP A 47 18.99 -1.12 6.75
C ASP A 47 17.68 -1.85 7.04
N GLY A 48 16.60 -1.12 7.38
CA GLY A 48 15.27 -1.70 7.56
C GLY A 48 14.73 -2.35 6.28
N PHE A 49 14.91 -1.72 5.12
CA PHE A 49 14.55 -2.34 3.84
C PHE A 49 15.32 -3.65 3.60
N ASN A 50 16.62 -3.67 3.90
CA ASN A 50 17.46 -4.86 3.74
C ASN A 50 17.09 -5.95 4.75
N GLU A 51 16.75 -5.57 5.99
CA GLU A 51 16.23 -6.46 7.01
C GLU A 51 14.92 -7.11 6.55
N ALA A 52 13.92 -6.30 6.17
CA ALA A 52 12.66 -6.81 5.64
C ALA A 52 12.89 -7.73 4.44
N LYS A 53 13.77 -7.34 3.51
CA LYS A 53 14.10 -8.17 2.36
C LYS A 53 14.67 -9.55 2.75
N ALA A 54 15.42 -9.63 3.84
CA ALA A 54 16.14 -10.82 4.26
C ALA A 54 15.35 -11.73 5.21
N SER A 55 14.55 -11.17 6.11
CA SER A 55 13.95 -11.91 7.24
C SER A 55 12.42 -11.86 7.29
N LEU A 56 11.78 -10.86 6.67
CA LEU A 56 10.34 -10.69 6.79
C LEU A 56 9.60 -11.65 5.86
N ILE A 57 8.77 -12.50 6.47
CA ILE A 57 7.97 -13.53 5.82
C ILE A 57 6.49 -13.19 5.99
N ASN A 58 5.67 -13.51 4.99
CA ASN A 58 4.23 -13.33 5.07
C ASN A 58 3.65 -14.19 6.21
N PRO A 59 3.05 -13.59 7.26
CA PRO A 59 2.48 -14.33 8.38
C PRO A 59 1.13 -14.97 8.05
N MET A 60 0.53 -14.65 6.90
CA MET A 60 -0.76 -15.22 6.51
C MET A 60 -0.64 -16.70 6.15
N ASP A 61 -1.59 -17.49 6.63
CA ASP A 61 -1.79 -18.84 6.11
C ASP A 61 -2.21 -18.78 4.64
N SER A 62 -1.66 -19.67 3.84
CA SER A 62 -2.08 -19.98 2.47
C SER A 62 -3.61 -20.13 2.30
N THR A 63 -4.33 -20.60 3.32
CA THR A 63 -5.79 -20.73 3.30
C THR A 63 -6.52 -19.38 3.34
N LEU A 64 -5.84 -18.32 3.80
CA LEU A 64 -6.37 -16.96 3.87
C LEU A 64 -6.06 -16.16 2.60
N TYR A 65 -5.20 -16.66 1.70
CA TYR A 65 -4.91 -16.00 0.43
C TYR A 65 -6.13 -16.09 -0.51
N ASP A 66 -6.74 -14.94 -0.78
CA ASP A 66 -7.83 -14.79 -1.74
C ASP A 66 -7.28 -14.12 -3.00
N THR A 67 -6.95 -14.95 -3.99
CA THR A 67 -6.35 -14.49 -5.25
C THR A 67 -7.23 -13.49 -6.00
N GLU A 68 -8.55 -13.65 -5.97
CA GLU A 68 -9.46 -12.72 -6.67
C GLU A 68 -9.47 -11.37 -5.98
N ARG A 69 -9.58 -11.35 -4.64
CA ARG A 69 -9.48 -10.11 -3.86
C ARG A 69 -8.12 -9.44 -4.03
N ALA A 70 -7.03 -10.19 -3.97
CA ALA A 70 -5.68 -9.67 -4.13
C ALA A 70 -5.46 -9.05 -5.52
N LYS A 71 -5.99 -9.71 -6.57
CA LYS A 71 -5.98 -9.21 -7.94
C LYS A 71 -6.80 -7.94 -8.11
N GLU A 72 -7.96 -7.84 -7.48
CA GLU A 72 -8.77 -6.61 -7.47
C GLU A 72 -7.98 -5.45 -6.84
N LEU A 73 -7.42 -5.66 -5.65
CA LEU A 73 -6.61 -4.66 -4.95
C LEU A 73 -5.41 -4.23 -5.79
N PHE A 74 -4.67 -5.18 -6.37
CA PHE A 74 -3.56 -4.89 -7.26
C PHE A 74 -4.00 -4.08 -8.49
N ASN A 75 -5.12 -4.43 -9.11
CA ASN A 75 -5.64 -3.72 -10.27
C ASN A 75 -6.06 -2.27 -9.95
N ILE A 76 -6.59 -2.04 -8.75
CA ILE A 76 -6.99 -0.70 -8.27
C ILE A 76 -5.75 0.15 -7.97
N TYR A 77 -4.79 -0.38 -7.19
CA TYR A 77 -3.73 0.42 -6.60
C TYR A 77 -2.39 0.38 -7.34
N CYS A 78 -2.09 -0.71 -8.05
CA CYS A 78 -0.73 -1.01 -8.54
C CYS A 78 -0.65 -1.09 -10.07
N ALA A 79 -1.64 -1.72 -10.73
CA ALA A 79 -1.60 -2.04 -12.16
C ALA A 79 -1.56 -0.79 -13.07
N ILE A 80 -2.02 0.36 -12.57
CA ILE A 80 -1.96 1.64 -13.29
C ILE A 80 -0.52 2.01 -13.70
N CYS A 81 0.46 1.65 -12.87
CA CYS A 81 1.89 1.85 -13.09
C CYS A 81 2.59 0.55 -13.52
N HIS A 82 2.36 -0.55 -12.80
CA HIS A 82 3.09 -1.82 -13.00
C HIS A 82 2.53 -2.71 -14.11
N GLY A 83 1.35 -2.40 -14.63
CA GLY A 83 0.63 -3.25 -15.59
C GLY A 83 -0.09 -4.42 -14.92
N PRO A 84 -1.19 -4.93 -15.50
CA PRO A 84 -1.93 -6.07 -14.92
C PRO A 84 -1.10 -7.37 -14.80
N LYS A 85 -0.02 -7.47 -15.57
CA LYS A 85 0.91 -8.61 -15.56
C LYS A 85 2.15 -8.38 -14.70
N GLY A 86 2.36 -7.18 -14.17
CA GLY A 86 3.59 -6.84 -13.44
C GLY A 86 4.83 -6.66 -14.33
N ASP A 87 4.64 -6.47 -15.64
CA ASP A 87 5.70 -6.31 -16.65
C ASP A 87 6.23 -4.87 -16.77
N GLY A 88 5.80 -3.98 -15.86
CA GLY A 88 6.13 -2.57 -15.90
C GLY A 88 5.42 -1.81 -17.02
N GLN A 89 4.43 -2.40 -17.70
CA GLN A 89 3.71 -1.79 -18.84
C GLN A 89 2.31 -1.31 -18.45
N GLY A 90 2.23 -0.56 -17.33
CA GLY A 90 1.00 0.12 -16.90
C GLY A 90 0.56 1.21 -17.86
N ASN A 91 -0.70 1.66 -17.73
CA ASN A 91 -1.27 2.68 -18.63
C ASN A 91 -0.50 4.01 -18.56
N LEU A 92 0.06 4.38 -17.40
CA LEU A 92 0.87 5.59 -17.28
C LEU A 92 2.22 5.47 -17.99
N VAL A 93 2.81 4.27 -18.02
CA VAL A 93 4.05 3.99 -18.75
C VAL A 93 3.80 4.01 -20.26
N LYS A 94 2.73 3.34 -20.72
CA LYS A 94 2.33 3.32 -22.14
C LYS A 94 2.00 4.70 -22.70
N ARG A 95 1.57 5.62 -21.85
CA ARG A 95 1.27 7.03 -22.20
C ARG A 95 2.45 7.97 -21.91
N GLU A 96 3.62 7.42 -21.57
CA GLU A 96 4.85 8.14 -21.30
C GLU A 96 4.71 9.24 -20.24
N LYS A 97 3.81 9.02 -19.26
CA LYS A 97 3.62 9.94 -18.12
C LYS A 97 4.59 9.67 -16.98
N ILE A 98 4.97 8.40 -16.84
CA ILE A 98 6.04 7.94 -15.95
C ILE A 98 6.89 6.94 -16.75
N LEU A 99 8.17 6.84 -16.44
CA LEU A 99 9.10 5.94 -17.11
C LEU A 99 9.90 5.16 -16.05
N GLY A 100 10.53 4.06 -16.47
CA GLY A 100 11.46 3.31 -15.61
C GLY A 100 10.79 2.44 -14.54
N ILE A 101 9.52 2.06 -14.74
CA ILE A 101 8.86 1.07 -13.88
C ILE A 101 9.43 -0.31 -14.23
N PRO A 102 10.03 -1.03 -13.26
CA PRO A 102 10.62 -2.34 -13.52
C PRO A 102 9.55 -3.41 -13.68
N SER A 103 9.89 -4.44 -14.44
CA SER A 103 9.19 -5.72 -14.42
C SER A 103 9.53 -6.49 -13.13
N PHE A 104 8.60 -7.32 -12.64
CA PHE A 104 8.79 -8.05 -11.38
C PHE A 104 9.80 -9.21 -11.46
N ASP A 105 10.13 -9.68 -12.67
CA ASP A 105 11.18 -10.67 -12.95
C ASP A 105 12.58 -10.05 -13.13
N ASP A 106 12.74 -8.74 -12.88
CA ASP A 106 14.06 -8.08 -12.91
C ASP A 106 14.98 -8.66 -11.83
N VAL A 107 15.87 -9.55 -12.27
CA VAL A 107 16.86 -10.26 -11.43
C VAL A 107 17.71 -9.29 -10.61
N GLY A 108 17.98 -8.09 -11.12
CA GLY A 108 18.77 -7.07 -10.42
C GLY A 108 18.09 -6.53 -9.16
N ARG A 109 16.78 -6.72 -9.01
CA ARG A 109 16.01 -6.24 -7.85
C ARG A 109 15.88 -7.29 -6.77
N ALA A 110 15.93 -8.57 -7.13
CA ALA A 110 15.76 -9.71 -6.22
C ALA A 110 14.58 -9.47 -5.26
N ILE A 111 13.38 -9.42 -5.83
CA ILE A 111 12.13 -9.13 -5.12
C ILE A 111 11.78 -10.33 -4.23
N THR A 112 11.64 -10.07 -2.93
CA THR A 112 11.17 -11.01 -1.89
C THR A 112 9.87 -10.49 -1.26
N GLU A 113 9.12 -11.35 -0.56
CA GLU A 113 7.87 -10.97 0.10
C GLU A 113 8.03 -9.77 1.06
N GLY A 114 9.06 -9.79 1.91
CA GLY A 114 9.33 -8.69 2.83
C GLY A 114 9.75 -7.39 2.13
N SER A 115 10.50 -7.49 1.02
CA SER A 115 10.85 -6.31 0.22
C SER A 115 9.63 -5.66 -0.46
N ILE A 116 8.65 -6.47 -0.84
CA ILE A 116 7.38 -5.98 -1.42
C ILE A 116 6.58 -5.29 -0.32
N TYR A 117 6.37 -5.97 0.83
CA TYR A 117 5.58 -5.42 1.92
C TYR A 117 6.15 -4.08 2.43
N HIS A 118 7.47 -4.01 2.65
CA HIS A 118 8.15 -2.76 3.06
C HIS A 118 7.95 -1.64 2.03
N THR A 119 8.06 -1.96 0.73
CA THR A 119 7.83 -1.00 -0.36
C THR A 119 6.37 -0.53 -0.42
N ILE A 120 5.39 -1.41 -0.16
CA ILE A 120 3.98 -1.02 -0.09
C ILE A 120 3.76 -0.11 1.13
N TYR A 121 4.38 -0.42 2.27
CA TYR A 121 4.19 0.31 3.52
C TYR A 121 4.81 1.71 3.49
N TYR A 122 6.05 1.86 3.02
CA TYR A 122 6.76 3.15 3.03
C TYR A 122 6.88 3.84 1.68
N GLY A 123 6.68 3.10 0.58
CA GLY A 123 7.08 3.54 -0.75
C GLY A 123 8.55 3.27 -1.02
N LYS A 124 8.98 3.52 -2.26
CA LYS A 124 10.39 3.44 -2.68
C LYS A 124 10.67 4.35 -3.87
N ASN A 125 11.59 5.28 -3.69
CA ASN A 125 11.95 6.29 -4.69
C ASN A 125 10.71 7.06 -5.19
N ALA A 126 10.28 6.81 -6.42
CA ALA A 126 9.13 7.47 -7.04
C ALA A 126 7.77 6.85 -6.65
N MET A 127 7.75 5.68 -6.01
CA MET A 127 6.54 5.04 -5.50
C MET A 127 6.24 5.56 -4.10
N GLY A 128 5.05 6.13 -3.88
CA GLY A 128 4.58 6.55 -2.56
C GLY A 128 4.14 5.39 -1.66
N SER A 129 3.87 5.70 -0.40
CA SER A 129 3.26 4.76 0.56
C SER A 129 1.81 4.44 0.18
N TYR A 130 1.42 3.19 0.40
CA TYR A 130 0.03 2.73 0.31
C TYR A 130 -0.57 2.33 1.67
N ALA A 131 0.12 2.65 2.78
CA ALA A 131 -0.30 2.25 4.12
C ALA A 131 -1.63 2.89 4.57
N ASN A 132 -2.03 4.01 3.96
CA ASN A 132 -3.28 4.69 4.24
C ASN A 132 -4.47 4.21 3.37
N GLN A 133 -4.23 3.44 2.29
CA GLN A 133 -5.29 2.88 1.45
C GLN A 133 -5.51 1.38 1.66
N LEU A 134 -4.45 0.64 2.03
CA LEU A 134 -4.50 -0.80 2.26
C LEU A 134 -4.30 -1.09 3.74
N ASN A 135 -5.13 -1.95 4.32
CA ASN A 135 -4.87 -2.49 5.66
C ASN A 135 -3.77 -3.58 5.64
N GLU A 136 -3.35 -4.07 6.80
CA GLU A 136 -2.25 -5.05 6.90
C GLU A 136 -2.51 -6.34 6.12
N GLU A 137 -3.70 -6.92 6.27
CA GLU A 137 -4.10 -8.14 5.55
C GLU A 137 -4.09 -7.90 4.04
N GLU A 138 -4.67 -6.78 3.59
CA GLU A 138 -4.69 -6.41 2.18
C GLU A 138 -3.28 -6.19 1.60
N ARG A 139 -2.35 -5.63 2.38
CA ARG A 139 -0.93 -5.50 1.95
C ARG A 139 -0.26 -6.85 1.78
N TRP A 140 -0.57 -7.82 2.64
CA TRP A 140 -0.05 -9.19 2.51
C TRP A 140 -0.69 -9.95 1.35
N GLN A 141 -2.00 -9.78 1.11
CA GLN A 141 -2.70 -10.30 -0.08
C GLN A 141 -2.04 -9.78 -1.37
N VAL A 142 -1.83 -8.46 -1.48
CA VAL A 142 -1.18 -7.84 -2.64
C VAL A 142 0.27 -8.32 -2.77
N THR A 143 1.00 -8.46 -1.67
CA THR A 143 2.36 -9.03 -1.66
C THR A 143 2.40 -10.43 -2.26
N ALA A 144 1.49 -11.31 -1.85
CA ALA A 144 1.38 -12.67 -2.39
C ALA A 144 1.05 -12.66 -3.89
N TYR A 145 0.13 -11.80 -4.33
CA TYR A 145 -0.23 -11.68 -5.75
C TYR A 145 0.93 -11.14 -6.60
N VAL A 146 1.74 -10.21 -6.09
CA VAL A 146 2.95 -9.73 -6.78
C VAL A 146 3.96 -10.87 -6.97
N LEU A 147 4.13 -11.75 -5.99
CA LEU A 147 4.99 -12.93 -6.11
C LEU A 147 4.45 -13.93 -7.14
N GLU A 148 3.13 -14.10 -7.20
CA GLU A 148 2.49 -14.92 -8.23
C GLU A 148 2.75 -14.36 -9.65
N LEU A 149 2.58 -13.05 -9.83
CA LEU A 149 2.89 -12.37 -11.10
C LEU A 149 4.36 -12.52 -11.47
N LYS A 150 5.28 -12.32 -10.51
CA LYS A 150 6.71 -12.56 -10.70
C LYS A 150 6.98 -13.99 -11.17
N ALA A 151 6.43 -14.99 -10.48
CA ALA A 151 6.60 -16.40 -10.84
C ALA A 151 6.01 -16.74 -12.22
N ASN A 152 4.99 -16.00 -12.68
CA ASN A 152 4.43 -16.17 -14.02
C ASN A 152 5.28 -15.52 -15.12
N LEU A 153 6.05 -14.47 -14.81
CA LEU A 153 6.99 -13.83 -15.73
C LEU A 153 8.29 -14.64 -15.88
N GLU A 154 8.71 -15.34 -14.83
CA GLU A 154 9.92 -16.19 -14.83
C GLU A 154 9.73 -17.53 -15.58
N LYS A 155 8.52 -17.84 -16.08
CA LYS A 155 8.20 -19.05 -16.86
C LYS A 155 8.43 -18.86 -18.35
#